data_AF-B3MF21-F1
#
_entry.id   AF-B3MF21-F1
#
_cell.length_a   1.000
_cell.length_b   1.000
_cell.length_c   1.000
_cell.angle_alpha   90.00
_cell.angle_beta   90.00
_cell.angle_gamma   90.00
#
_symmetry.space_group_name_H-M   'P 1'
#
loop_
_entity.id
_entity.type
_entity.pdbx_description
1 polymer ?
#
loop_
_entity_poly.entity_id
_entity_poly.type
_entity_poly.pdbx_seq_one_letter_code
_entity_poly.pdbx_strand_id
1 'polypeptide(L)'
;MHHWSHWNWSWTLLAVSALLLAVASSEECGQEEFSKCAEPLDMLHLTSEFSIGPAKKEDLDKLCHELRKGVRCIQSYTRRCMDLQQRNQFNKLYHGTNQFIRDLCNKGEFQDEYLKHIPCSEMAKKEFEVCANRYKETMVFLKPNKNQENQENGTLNENIKTICCSINELVDCSENAARKICGNEAAKFTRELVDKYANSLTKIYCEDFTRNPGICRDGEGNGSNRSMQSSLGLLMAGTILSLLASRGNR
;
A
#
# COMPACT_ATOMS: atom_id res chain seq x y z
N MET A 1 40.27 -43.58 -53.57
CA MET A 1 38.85 -43.99 -53.38
C MET A 1 38.42 -43.45 -52.02
N HIS A 2 37.66 -42.34 -52.02
CA HIS A 2 37.26 -41.64 -50.79
C HIS A 2 36.03 -42.30 -50.18
N HIS A 3 36.17 -42.79 -48.95
CA HIS A 3 35.08 -43.37 -48.16
C HIS A 3 34.32 -42.22 -47.49
N TRP A 4 33.16 -41.85 -48.02
CA TRP A 4 32.30 -40.83 -47.41
C TRP A 4 31.37 -41.49 -46.40
N SER A 5 31.55 -41.11 -45.13
CA SER A 5 30.70 -41.46 -44.01
C SER A 5 29.27 -40.95 -44.26
N HIS A 6 28.30 -41.87 -44.33
CA HIS A 6 26.88 -41.52 -44.30
C HIS A 6 26.52 -40.98 -42.91
N TRP A 7 26.70 -39.67 -42.72
CA TRP A 7 26.19 -38.95 -41.56
C TRP A 7 24.67 -39.05 -41.57
N ASN A 8 24.10 -39.70 -40.56
CA ASN A 8 22.69 -40.05 -40.55
C ASN A 8 21.87 -38.84 -40.08
N TRP A 9 21.46 -37.99 -41.04
CA TRP A 9 20.77 -36.72 -40.80
C TRP A 9 19.47 -36.85 -39.98
N SER A 10 18.90 -38.06 -39.93
CA SER A 10 17.74 -38.37 -39.11
C SER A 10 18.04 -38.22 -37.61
N TRP A 11 19.23 -38.62 -37.15
CA TRP A 11 19.63 -38.51 -35.75
C TRP A 11 19.94 -37.07 -35.34
N THR A 12 20.50 -36.28 -36.26
CA THR A 12 20.74 -34.84 -36.01
C THR A 12 19.43 -34.07 -35.94
N LEU A 13 18.44 -34.40 -36.77
CA LEU A 13 17.12 -33.76 -36.73
C LEU A 13 16.35 -34.13 -35.46
N LEU A 14 16.41 -35.39 -35.02
CA LEU A 14 15.81 -35.83 -33.75
C LEU A 14 16.48 -35.18 -32.54
N ALA A 15 17.81 -35.07 -32.54
CA ALA A 15 18.55 -34.41 -31.46
C ALA A 15 18.25 -32.89 -31.40
N VAL A 16 18.17 -32.22 -32.54
CA VAL A 16 17.81 -30.79 -32.62
C VAL A 16 16.35 -30.57 -32.20
N SER A 17 15.43 -31.45 -32.61
CA SER A 17 14.03 -31.42 -32.17
C SER A 17 13.90 -31.60 -30.65
N ALA A 18 14.64 -32.54 -30.06
CA ALA A 18 14.65 -32.75 -28.61
C ALA A 18 15.29 -31.57 -27.86
N LEU A 19 16.35 -30.95 -28.41
CA LEU A 19 16.94 -29.73 -27.86
C LEU A 19 15.97 -28.54 -27.92
N LEU A 20 15.24 -28.37 -29.02
CA LEU A 20 14.24 -27.30 -29.18
C LEU A 20 13.06 -27.47 -28.22
N LEU A 21 12.64 -28.72 -27.93
CA LEU A 21 11.62 -29.00 -26.92
C LEU A 21 12.14 -28.78 -25.48
N ALA A 22 13.42 -29.06 -25.21
CA ALA A 22 14.03 -28.80 -23.91
C ALA A 22 14.25 -27.30 -23.63
N VAL A 23 14.43 -26.48 -24.68
CA VAL A 23 14.56 -25.01 -24.58
C VAL A 23 13.18 -24.33 -24.41
N ALA A 24 12.08 -25.04 -24.66
CA ALA A 24 10.72 -24.50 -24.64
C ALA A 24 9.93 -24.76 -23.35
N SER A 25 10.58 -25.00 -22.20
CA SER A 25 9.91 -24.72 -20.92
C SER A 25 9.94 -23.22 -20.67
N SER A 26 9.23 -22.44 -21.49
CA SER A 26 8.97 -21.04 -21.16
C SER A 26 8.04 -21.06 -19.95
N GLU A 27 8.59 -20.78 -18.77
CA GLU A 27 7.74 -20.54 -17.59
C GLU A 27 6.80 -19.37 -17.90
N GLU A 28 5.49 -19.60 -17.78
CA GLU A 28 4.48 -18.58 -18.04
C GLU A 28 4.52 -17.51 -16.94
N CYS A 29 5.37 -16.51 -17.13
CA CYS A 29 5.49 -15.33 -16.27
C CYS A 29 4.33 -14.37 -16.53
N GLY A 30 3.14 -14.75 -16.05
CA GLY A 30 1.91 -14.00 -16.22
C GLY A 30 1.48 -13.24 -14.96
N GLN A 31 0.69 -12.18 -15.16
CA GLN A 31 0.01 -11.45 -14.07
C GLN A 31 -0.89 -12.38 -13.24
N GLU A 32 -1.47 -13.41 -13.85
CA GLU A 32 -2.28 -14.40 -13.16
C GLU A 32 -1.48 -15.21 -12.12
N GLU A 33 -0.27 -15.68 -12.47
CA GLU A 33 0.60 -16.40 -11.54
C GLU A 33 0.97 -15.50 -10.36
N PHE A 34 1.36 -14.26 -10.64
CA PHE A 34 1.68 -13.30 -9.60
C PHE A 34 0.49 -13.03 -8.67
N SER A 35 -0.71 -12.86 -9.24
CA SER A 35 -1.92 -12.60 -8.47
C SER A 35 -2.25 -13.77 -7.52
N LYS A 36 -2.09 -15.01 -7.97
CA LYS A 36 -2.23 -16.21 -7.12
C LYS A 36 -1.19 -16.25 -5.99
N CYS A 37 0.03 -15.79 -6.24
CA CYS A 37 1.05 -15.68 -5.19
C CYS A 37 0.74 -14.58 -4.16
N ALA A 38 0.09 -13.49 -4.60
CA ALA A 38 -0.24 -12.33 -3.79
C ALA A 38 -1.55 -12.48 -3.01
N GLU A 39 -2.47 -13.36 -3.43
CA GLU A 39 -3.76 -13.60 -2.77
C GLU A 39 -3.65 -13.83 -1.24
N PRO A 40 -2.69 -14.63 -0.69
CA PRO A 40 -2.53 -14.75 0.76
C PRO A 40 -2.16 -13.44 1.47
N LEU A 41 -1.59 -12.48 0.74
CA LEU A 41 -1.24 -11.15 1.24
C LEU A 41 -2.41 -10.17 1.09
N ASP A 42 -3.48 -10.48 0.35
CA ASP A 42 -4.71 -9.68 0.29
C ASP A 42 -5.34 -9.49 1.68
N MET A 43 -5.09 -10.43 2.59
CA MET A 43 -5.46 -10.28 3.98
C MET A 43 -4.70 -9.13 4.69
N LEU A 44 -3.52 -8.73 4.20
CA LEU A 44 -2.80 -7.52 4.63
C LEU A 44 -3.28 -6.25 3.92
N HIS A 45 -4.02 -6.40 2.81
CA HIS A 45 -4.51 -5.30 1.98
C HIS A 45 -5.78 -4.62 2.54
N LEU A 46 -5.99 -4.62 3.86
CA LEU A 46 -7.05 -3.85 4.53
C LEU A 46 -8.46 -4.19 4.01
N THR A 47 -8.72 -5.48 3.83
CA THR A 47 -10.09 -5.95 3.60
C THR A 47 -10.87 -5.88 4.92
N SER A 48 -12.19 -5.78 4.81
CA SER A 48 -13.11 -5.72 5.96
C SER A 48 -13.05 -6.95 6.88
N GLU A 49 -12.32 -8.00 6.50
CA GLU A 49 -12.09 -9.19 7.34
C GLU A 49 -10.84 -9.08 8.21
N PHE A 50 -9.97 -8.09 7.98
CA PHE A 50 -8.82 -7.81 8.83
C PHE A 50 -9.20 -6.80 9.93
N SER A 51 -10.18 -7.17 10.75
CA SER A 51 -10.54 -6.45 11.99
C SER A 51 -9.45 -6.67 13.05
N ILE A 52 -8.22 -6.25 12.75
CA ILE A 52 -7.02 -6.25 13.62
C ILE A 52 -6.64 -7.64 14.13
N GLY A 53 -6.42 -8.53 13.16
CA GLY A 53 -5.71 -9.79 13.33
C GLY A 53 -6.53 -10.93 13.94
N PRO A 54 -6.01 -12.16 13.87
CA PRO A 54 -6.67 -13.34 14.43
C PRO A 54 -6.99 -13.18 15.92
N ALA A 55 -8.25 -13.43 16.28
CA ALA A 55 -8.77 -13.35 17.64
C ALA A 55 -8.20 -14.43 18.59
N LYS A 56 -7.37 -15.35 18.07
CA LYS A 56 -6.77 -16.46 18.80
C LYS A 56 -5.40 -16.82 18.24
N LYS A 57 -4.56 -17.44 19.08
CA LYS A 57 -3.21 -17.89 18.71
C LYS A 57 -3.25 -18.95 17.60
N GLU A 58 -4.21 -19.86 17.63
CA GLU A 58 -4.35 -20.91 16.62
C GLU A 58 -4.69 -20.33 15.24
N ASP A 59 -5.44 -19.22 15.22
CA ASP A 59 -5.76 -18.51 14.00
C ASP A 59 -4.56 -17.69 13.49
N LEU A 60 -3.69 -17.22 14.41
CA LEU A 60 -2.39 -16.63 14.05
C LEU A 60 -1.47 -17.65 13.37
N ASP A 61 -1.40 -18.88 13.87
CA ASP A 61 -0.55 -19.92 13.27
C ASP A 61 -1.01 -20.27 11.84
N LYS A 62 -2.33 -20.37 11.63
CA LYS A 62 -2.92 -20.58 10.29
C LYS A 62 -2.63 -19.40 9.35
N LEU A 63 -2.85 -18.18 9.83
CA LEU A 63 -2.53 -16.96 9.08
C LEU A 63 -1.07 -16.96 8.65
N CYS A 64 -0.17 -17.23 9.59
CA CYS A 64 1.26 -17.26 9.35
C CYS A 64 1.69 -18.38 8.40
N HIS A 65 0.96 -19.49 8.34
CA HIS A 65 1.18 -20.52 7.33
C HIS A 65 0.91 -19.99 5.91
N GLU A 66 -0.26 -19.37 5.69
CA GLU A 66 -0.65 -18.84 4.38
C GLU A 66 0.23 -17.64 3.96
N LEU A 67 0.53 -16.71 4.87
CA LEU A 67 1.43 -15.58 4.58
C LEU A 67 2.81 -16.05 4.12
N ARG A 68 3.40 -17.02 4.85
CA ARG A 68 4.71 -17.57 4.48
C ARG A 68 4.67 -18.32 3.14
N LYS A 69 3.55 -18.97 2.81
CA LYS A 69 3.34 -19.63 1.51
C LYS A 69 3.31 -18.59 0.38
N GLY A 70 2.55 -17.50 0.53
CA GLY A 70 2.52 -16.38 -0.42
C GLY A 70 3.90 -15.75 -0.63
N VAL A 71 4.62 -15.43 0.45
CA VAL A 71 5.98 -14.87 0.39
C VAL A 71 6.93 -15.79 -0.39
N ARG A 72 6.92 -17.11 -0.12
CA ARG A 72 7.74 -18.07 -0.88
C ARG A 72 7.37 -18.14 -2.36
N CYS A 73 6.07 -18.07 -2.68
CA CYS A 73 5.56 -18.04 -4.05
C CYS A 73 6.11 -16.82 -4.80
N ILE A 74 5.97 -15.62 -4.22
CA ILE A 74 6.49 -14.37 -4.78
C ILE A 74 8.01 -14.41 -4.94
N GLN A 75 8.75 -14.95 -3.97
CA GLN A 75 10.20 -15.11 -4.07
C GLN A 75 10.61 -16.08 -5.19
N SER A 76 9.80 -17.11 -5.46
CA SER A 76 10.01 -17.99 -6.60
C SER A 76 9.74 -17.27 -7.91
N TYR A 77 8.58 -16.63 -8.03
CA TYR A 77 8.17 -15.84 -9.20
C TYR A 77 9.23 -14.79 -9.57
N THR A 78 9.66 -13.96 -8.62
CA THR A 78 10.66 -12.90 -8.84
C THR A 78 12.04 -13.44 -9.24
N ARG A 79 12.39 -14.69 -8.90
CA ARG A 79 13.65 -15.30 -9.35
C ARG A 79 13.59 -15.78 -10.78
N ARG A 80 12.41 -16.21 -11.23
CA ARG A 80 12.18 -16.83 -12.54
C ARG A 80 11.80 -15.80 -13.60
N CYS A 81 11.00 -14.82 -13.21
CA CYS A 81 10.29 -13.91 -14.11
C CYS A 81 10.83 -12.48 -14.15
N MET A 82 11.87 -12.16 -13.38
CA MET A 82 12.45 -10.82 -13.33
C MET A 82 13.96 -10.87 -13.50
N ASP A 83 14.49 -9.87 -14.19
CA ASP A 83 15.94 -9.62 -14.18
C ASP A 83 16.42 -9.10 -12.81
N LEU A 84 17.74 -8.99 -12.64
CA LEU A 84 18.33 -8.56 -11.38
C LEU A 84 17.86 -7.15 -10.94
N GLN A 85 17.72 -6.21 -11.87
CA GLN A 85 17.31 -4.85 -11.56
C GLN A 85 15.83 -4.80 -11.16
N GLN A 86 14.96 -5.43 -11.94
CA GLN A 86 13.53 -5.57 -11.66
C GLN A 86 13.31 -6.24 -10.29
N ARG A 87 13.98 -7.35 -10.04
CA ARG A 87 13.91 -8.08 -8.77
C ARG A 87 14.38 -7.22 -7.60
N ASN A 88 15.44 -6.43 -7.77
CA ASN A 88 15.92 -5.52 -6.72
C ASN A 88 14.90 -4.42 -6.39
N GLN A 89 14.25 -3.83 -7.41
CA GLN A 89 13.19 -2.84 -7.18
C GLN A 89 11.97 -3.47 -6.52
N PHE A 90 11.56 -4.65 -6.98
CA PHE A 90 10.47 -5.41 -6.38
C PHE A 90 10.75 -5.75 -4.90
N ASN A 91 11.96 -6.22 -4.58
CA ASN A 91 12.34 -6.56 -3.21
C ASN A 91 12.35 -5.33 -2.29
N LYS A 92 12.69 -4.14 -2.80
CA LYS A 92 12.56 -2.89 -2.04
C LYS A 92 11.10 -2.59 -1.70
N LEU A 93 10.21 -2.72 -2.68
CA LEU A 93 8.78 -2.51 -2.50
C LEU A 93 8.17 -3.47 -1.46
N TYR A 94 8.51 -4.76 -1.55
CA TYR A 94 8.00 -5.80 -0.66
C TYR A 94 8.76 -5.95 0.67
N HIS A 95 9.81 -5.14 0.90
CA HIS A 95 10.63 -5.26 2.10
C HIS A 95 9.80 -5.08 3.37
N GLY A 96 8.94 -4.06 3.41
CA GLY A 96 8.08 -3.77 4.57
C GLY A 96 7.11 -4.91 4.86
N THR A 97 6.45 -5.45 3.83
CA THR A 97 5.56 -6.61 3.95
C THR A 97 6.29 -7.85 4.47
N ASN A 98 7.45 -8.16 3.90
CA ASN A 98 8.27 -9.27 4.36
C ASN A 98 8.74 -9.09 5.81
N GLN A 99 9.04 -7.86 6.22
CA GLN A 99 9.41 -7.55 7.59
C GLN A 99 8.22 -7.72 8.55
N PHE A 100 7.06 -7.15 8.22
CA PHE A 100 5.85 -7.28 9.02
C PHE A 100 5.49 -8.77 9.25
N ILE A 101 5.50 -9.58 8.19
CA ILE A 101 5.22 -11.02 8.30
C ILE A 101 6.22 -11.72 9.21
N ARG A 102 7.51 -11.37 9.14
CA ARG A 102 8.52 -11.95 10.05
C ARG A 102 8.26 -11.54 11.50
N ASP A 103 8.01 -10.26 11.75
CA ASP A 103 7.79 -9.72 13.09
C ASP A 103 6.53 -10.35 13.73
N LEU A 104 5.46 -10.51 12.94
CA LEU A 104 4.19 -11.10 13.40
C LEU A 104 4.28 -12.61 13.60
N CYS A 105 4.95 -13.33 12.69
CA CYS A 105 4.87 -14.78 12.64
C CYS A 105 6.00 -15.52 13.33
N ASN A 106 7.14 -14.86 13.58
CA ASN A 106 8.24 -15.46 14.32
C ASN A 106 8.14 -15.05 15.79
N LYS A 107 8.45 -15.98 16.68
CA LYS A 107 8.51 -15.69 18.11
C LYS A 107 9.51 -14.57 18.38
N GLY A 108 9.07 -13.57 19.13
CA GLY A 108 9.83 -12.38 19.46
C GLY A 108 8.94 -11.31 20.08
N GLU A 109 9.53 -10.18 20.46
CA GLU A 109 8.86 -9.10 21.20
C GLU A 109 7.57 -8.62 20.52
N PHE A 110 7.59 -8.42 19.20
CA PHE A 110 6.41 -7.96 18.47
C PHE A 110 5.27 -8.98 18.47
N GLN A 111 5.58 -10.28 18.27
CA GLN A 111 4.58 -11.34 18.36
C GLN A 111 4.05 -11.49 19.80
N ASP A 112 4.92 -11.41 20.81
CA ASP A 112 4.52 -11.53 22.21
C ASP A 112 3.56 -10.38 22.60
N GLU A 113 3.86 -9.15 22.18
CA GLU A 113 2.97 -7.99 22.40
C GLU A 113 1.67 -8.12 21.58
N TYR A 114 1.74 -8.63 20.35
CA TYR A 114 0.54 -8.95 19.55
C TYR A 114 -0.38 -9.93 20.30
N LEU A 115 0.17 -11.05 20.78
CA LEU A 115 -0.60 -12.08 21.48
C LEU A 115 -1.24 -11.54 22.77
N LYS A 116 -0.55 -10.64 23.48
CA LYS A 116 -1.06 -9.98 24.68
C LYS A 116 -2.28 -9.11 24.42
N HIS A 117 -2.37 -8.46 23.25
CA HIS A 117 -3.47 -7.55 22.89
C HIS A 117 -4.61 -8.19 22.10
N ILE A 118 -4.55 -9.50 21.82
CA ILE A 118 -5.65 -10.25 21.17
C ILE A 118 -7.04 -9.96 21.79
N PRO A 119 -7.22 -9.93 23.12
CA PRO A 119 -8.53 -9.63 23.71
C PRO A 119 -9.04 -8.24 23.34
N CYS A 120 -8.15 -7.27 23.17
CA CYS A 120 -8.52 -5.93 22.73
C CYS A 120 -9.04 -5.93 21.29
N SER A 121 -8.38 -6.69 20.38
CA SER A 121 -8.85 -6.85 19.00
C SER A 121 -10.31 -7.30 18.92
N GLU A 122 -10.70 -8.27 19.75
CA GLU A 122 -12.09 -8.73 19.78
C GLU A 122 -13.04 -7.67 20.34
N MET A 123 -12.68 -7.00 21.43
CA MET A 123 -13.52 -5.96 22.05
C MET A 123 -13.71 -4.74 21.14
N ALA A 124 -12.67 -4.33 20.43
CA ALA A 124 -12.65 -3.15 19.57
C ALA A 124 -12.96 -3.44 18.09
N LYS A 125 -13.26 -4.70 17.76
CA LYS A 125 -13.50 -5.20 16.40
C LYS A 125 -14.35 -4.28 15.53
N LYS A 126 -15.51 -3.86 16.04
CA LYS A 126 -16.45 -3.01 15.28
C LYS A 126 -15.89 -1.62 14.99
N GLU A 127 -15.18 -1.02 15.94
CA GLU A 127 -14.56 0.30 15.73
C GLU A 127 -13.42 0.20 14.73
N PHE A 128 -12.64 -0.87 14.79
CA PHE A 128 -11.60 -1.13 13.81
C PHE A 128 -12.15 -1.36 12.39
N GLU A 129 -13.29 -2.04 12.26
CA GLU A 129 -13.98 -2.20 10.98
C GLU A 129 -14.42 -0.85 10.39
N VAL A 130 -14.89 0.08 11.22
CA VAL A 130 -15.22 1.45 10.77
C VAL A 130 -13.98 2.14 10.21
N CYS A 131 -12.84 2.06 10.92
CA CYS A 131 -11.58 2.65 10.46
C CYS A 131 -11.11 2.02 9.12
N ALA A 132 -11.11 0.69 9.04
CA ALA A 132 -10.67 -0.04 7.84
C ALA A 132 -11.59 0.18 6.63
N ASN A 133 -12.90 0.27 6.82
CA ASN A 133 -13.86 0.51 5.74
C ASN A 133 -13.64 1.87 5.07
N ARG A 134 -13.33 2.92 5.84
CA ARG A 134 -13.00 4.23 5.28
C ARG A 134 -11.78 4.17 4.36
N TYR A 135 -10.72 3.48 4.78
CA TYR A 135 -9.55 3.26 3.93
C TYR A 135 -9.91 2.46 2.66
N LYS A 136 -10.69 1.39 2.81
CA LYS A 136 -11.15 0.56 1.69
C LYS A 136 -11.93 1.38 0.65
N GLU A 137 -12.81 2.27 1.09
CA GLU A 137 -13.56 3.17 0.20
C GLU A 137 -12.63 4.08 -0.60
N THR A 138 -11.59 4.65 0.03
CA THR A 138 -10.55 5.41 -0.68
C THR A 138 -9.87 4.55 -1.75
N MET A 139 -9.49 3.32 -1.44
CA MET A 139 -8.81 2.45 -2.40
C MET A 139 -9.72 2.06 -3.58
N VAL A 140 -11.03 1.90 -3.34
CA VAL A 140 -12.01 1.66 -4.41
C VAL A 140 -12.17 2.87 -5.30
N PHE A 141 -12.24 4.08 -4.73
CA PHE A 141 -12.33 5.33 -5.48
C PHE A 141 -11.14 5.54 -6.43
N LEU A 142 -9.93 5.16 -5.99
CA LEU A 142 -8.71 5.32 -6.78
C LEU A 142 -8.50 4.23 -7.86
N LYS A 143 -9.34 3.19 -7.91
CA LYS A 143 -9.20 2.15 -8.94
C LYS A 143 -9.56 2.74 -10.31
N PRO A 144 -8.66 2.65 -11.31
CA PRO A 144 -8.94 3.17 -12.65
C PRO A 144 -10.13 2.42 -13.27
N ASN A 145 -11.18 3.17 -13.61
CA ASN A 145 -12.41 2.59 -14.15
C ASN A 145 -12.29 2.49 -15.69
N LYS A 146 -12.29 1.28 -16.23
CA LYS A 146 -12.11 1.03 -17.68
C LYS A 146 -13.22 1.63 -18.56
N ASN A 147 -14.34 2.07 -17.96
CA ASN A 147 -15.54 2.56 -18.65
C ASN A 147 -15.79 4.06 -18.47
N GLN A 148 -14.88 4.82 -17.87
CA GLN A 148 -15.05 6.28 -17.68
C GLN A 148 -13.89 7.04 -18.32
N GLU A 149 -14.11 7.48 -19.56
CA GLU A 149 -13.19 8.41 -20.27
C GLU A 149 -13.18 9.82 -19.64
N ASN A 150 -14.00 10.11 -18.63
CA ASN A 150 -14.19 11.46 -18.08
C ASN A 150 -14.14 11.55 -16.54
N GLN A 151 -13.54 10.58 -15.83
CA GLN A 151 -13.16 10.84 -14.43
C GLN A 151 -11.75 11.44 -14.42
N GLU A 152 -11.65 12.69 -13.97
CA GLU A 152 -10.40 13.29 -13.49
C GLU A 152 -9.93 12.50 -12.26
N ASN A 153 -9.42 11.29 -12.46
CA ASN A 153 -8.57 10.65 -11.48
C ASN A 153 -7.37 11.59 -11.34
N GLY A 154 -7.17 12.13 -10.13
CA GLY A 154 -6.10 13.07 -9.85
C GLY A 154 -4.74 12.58 -10.37
N THR A 155 -3.79 13.50 -10.46
CA THR A 155 -2.41 13.18 -10.85
C THR A 155 -1.86 12.02 -9.99
N LEU A 156 -0.88 11.27 -10.51
CA LEU A 156 -0.24 10.19 -9.74
C LEU A 156 0.20 10.64 -8.33
N ASN A 157 0.69 11.88 -8.23
CA ASN A 157 1.11 12.48 -6.97
C ASN A 157 -0.08 12.75 -6.01
N GLU A 158 -1.23 13.19 -6.54
CA GLU A 158 -2.46 13.36 -5.75
C GLU A 158 -3.00 12.01 -5.27
N ASN A 159 -2.95 10.96 -6.11
CA ASN A 159 -3.37 9.62 -5.70
C ASN A 159 -2.45 9.06 -4.60
N ILE A 160 -1.13 9.26 -4.71
CA ILE A 160 -0.18 8.88 -3.66
C ILE A 160 -0.49 9.65 -2.37
N LYS A 161 -0.68 10.97 -2.44
CA LYS A 161 -1.09 11.79 -1.28
C LYS A 161 -2.35 11.24 -0.63
N THR A 162 -3.40 10.99 -1.41
CA THR A 162 -4.67 10.45 -0.94
C THR A 162 -4.49 9.10 -0.22
N ILE A 163 -3.73 8.16 -0.81
CA ILE A 163 -3.43 6.86 -0.19
C ILE A 163 -2.71 7.06 1.16
N CYS A 164 -1.64 7.85 1.17
CA CYS A 164 -0.82 8.03 2.37
C CYS A 164 -1.58 8.74 3.49
N CYS A 165 -2.44 9.70 3.16
CA CYS A 165 -3.28 10.38 4.15
C CYS A 165 -4.38 9.47 4.70
N SER A 166 -4.99 8.62 3.87
CA SER A 166 -5.94 7.61 4.35
C SER A 166 -5.29 6.54 5.23
N ILE A 167 -4.00 6.20 5.01
CA ILE A 167 -3.24 5.34 5.93
C ILE A 167 -3.06 6.04 7.28
N ASN A 168 -2.65 7.31 7.30
CA ASN A 168 -2.50 8.07 8.55
C ASN A 168 -3.82 8.13 9.32
N GLU A 169 -4.93 8.39 8.63
CA GLU A 169 -6.26 8.41 9.23
C GLU A 169 -6.67 7.05 9.81
N LEU A 170 -6.39 5.95 9.11
CA LEU A 170 -6.62 4.60 9.59
C LEU A 170 -5.82 4.31 10.88
N VAL A 171 -4.55 4.70 10.91
CA VAL A 171 -3.66 4.54 12.09
C VAL A 171 -4.24 5.33 13.27
N ASP A 172 -4.56 6.60 13.09
CA ASP A 172 -5.08 7.47 14.14
C ASP A 172 -6.46 7.01 14.64
N CYS A 173 -7.35 6.60 13.74
CA CYS A 173 -8.68 6.07 14.07
C CYS A 173 -8.55 4.79 14.93
N SER A 174 -7.69 3.87 14.52
CA SER A 174 -7.49 2.59 15.21
C SER A 174 -6.85 2.78 16.59
N GLU A 175 -5.83 3.64 16.71
CA GLU A 175 -5.23 3.99 18.01
C GLU A 175 -6.28 4.59 18.96
N ASN A 176 -7.10 5.53 18.48
CA ASN A 176 -8.13 6.16 19.28
C ASN A 176 -9.21 5.19 19.75
N ALA A 177 -9.63 4.26 18.88
CA ALA A 177 -10.56 3.20 19.23
C ALA A 177 -9.99 2.28 20.33
N ALA A 178 -8.76 1.80 20.15
CA ALA A 178 -8.06 0.97 21.14
C ALA A 178 -7.88 1.71 22.48
N ARG A 179 -7.52 3.01 22.44
CA ARG A 179 -7.38 3.84 23.64
C ARG A 179 -8.66 3.94 24.44
N LYS A 180 -9.79 4.14 23.76
CA LYS A 180 -11.10 4.27 24.38
C LYS A 180 -11.62 2.96 24.98
N ILE A 181 -11.34 1.84 24.34
CA ILE A 181 -11.89 0.53 24.72
C ILE A 181 -10.96 -0.24 25.68
N CYS A 182 -9.65 -0.19 25.43
CA CYS A 182 -8.67 -1.07 26.07
C CYS A 182 -7.59 -0.31 26.87
N GLY A 183 -7.45 1.01 26.67
CA GLY A 183 -6.48 1.85 27.37
C GLY A 183 -5.20 2.14 26.57
N ASN A 184 -4.29 2.89 27.19
CA ASN A 184 -3.14 3.50 26.48
C ASN A 184 -2.10 2.51 25.97
N GLU A 185 -1.87 1.40 26.66
CA GLU A 185 -0.89 0.39 26.25
C GLU A 185 -1.34 -0.31 24.95
N ALA A 186 -2.60 -0.76 24.91
CA ALA A 186 -3.21 -1.33 23.72
C ALA A 186 -3.28 -0.31 22.57
N ALA A 187 -3.52 0.97 22.88
CA ALA A 187 -3.50 2.04 21.88
C ALA A 187 -2.14 2.17 21.20
N LYS A 188 -1.07 2.23 22.00
CA LYS A 188 0.30 2.34 21.49
C LYS A 188 0.65 1.16 20.58
N PHE A 189 0.33 -0.06 21.02
CA PHE A 189 0.57 -1.25 20.20
C PHE A 189 -0.30 -1.27 18.94
N THR A 190 -1.57 -0.86 19.03
CA THR A 190 -2.46 -0.76 17.86
C THR A 190 -1.92 0.22 16.83
N ARG A 191 -1.38 1.36 17.26
CA ARG A 191 -0.72 2.31 16.36
C ARG A 191 0.44 1.65 15.60
N GLU A 192 1.33 0.97 16.33
CA GLU A 192 2.47 0.28 15.73
C GLU A 192 2.04 -0.84 14.77
N LEU A 193 1.07 -1.65 15.18
CA LEU A 193 0.52 -2.75 14.37
C LEU A 193 -0.06 -2.22 13.06
N VAL A 194 -0.93 -1.20 13.14
CA VAL A 194 -1.62 -0.62 11.99
C VAL A 194 -0.65 0.09 11.05
N ASP A 195 0.28 0.86 11.61
CA ASP A 195 1.31 1.53 10.82
C ASP A 195 2.18 0.52 10.06
N LYS A 196 2.69 -0.52 10.75
CA LYS A 196 3.57 -1.52 10.13
C LYS A 196 2.91 -2.24 8.95
N TYR A 197 1.64 -2.64 9.07
CA TYR A 197 0.98 -3.37 7.97
C TYR A 197 0.49 -2.42 6.87
N ALA A 198 -0.13 -1.28 7.22
CA ALA A 198 -0.74 -0.37 6.25
C ALA A 198 0.33 0.31 5.38
N ASN A 199 1.50 0.62 5.97
CA ASN A 199 2.64 1.15 5.24
C ASN A 199 3.54 0.07 4.62
N SER A 200 3.22 -1.22 4.75
CA SER A 200 4.15 -2.30 4.41
C SER A 200 4.59 -2.32 2.94
N LEU A 201 3.70 -1.93 2.02
CA LEU A 201 4.00 -1.78 0.58
C LEU A 201 4.18 -0.33 0.15
N THR A 202 3.62 0.62 0.90
CA THR A 202 3.61 2.04 0.53
C THR A 202 4.73 2.84 1.21
N LYS A 203 5.53 2.21 2.08
CA LYS A 203 6.57 2.87 2.89
C LYS A 203 7.42 3.87 2.10
N ILE A 204 7.90 3.47 0.93
CA ILE A 204 8.78 4.31 0.08
C ILE A 204 8.05 5.54 -0.47
N TYR A 205 6.73 5.45 -0.66
CA TYR A 205 5.90 6.54 -1.18
C TYR A 205 5.31 7.42 -0.07
N CYS A 206 5.06 6.85 1.11
CA CYS A 206 4.38 7.54 2.21
C CYS A 206 5.31 8.13 3.27
N GLU A 207 6.62 7.86 3.23
CA GLU A 207 7.58 8.29 4.24
C GLU A 207 7.53 9.80 4.54
N ASP A 208 7.39 10.64 3.51
CA ASP A 208 7.30 12.10 3.68
C ASP A 208 5.99 12.56 4.32
N PHE A 209 4.89 11.85 4.06
CA PHE A 209 3.56 12.14 4.62
C PHE A 209 3.46 11.70 6.08
N THR A 210 4.16 10.63 6.46
CA THR A 210 4.29 10.19 7.87
C THR A 210 5.11 11.19 8.68
N ARG A 211 6.19 11.74 8.11
CA ARG A 211 7.05 12.73 8.78
C ARG A 211 6.41 14.11 8.88
N ASN A 212 5.59 14.49 7.92
CA ASN A 212 4.93 15.79 7.85
C ASN A 212 3.40 15.65 7.74
N PRO A 213 2.69 15.39 8.86
CA PRO A 213 1.23 15.21 8.85
C PRO A 213 0.46 16.44 8.33
N GLY A 214 1.08 17.63 8.34
CA GLY A 214 0.52 18.85 7.79
C GLY A 214 0.18 18.76 6.30
N ILE A 215 0.90 17.94 5.53
CA ILE A 215 0.64 17.75 4.08
C ILE A 215 -0.76 17.17 3.84
N CYS A 216 -1.27 16.37 4.78
CA CYS A 216 -2.62 15.80 4.70
C CYS A 216 -3.74 16.77 5.10
N ARG A 217 -3.40 17.96 5.62
CA ARG A 217 -4.38 18.98 6.02
C ARG A 217 -4.76 19.92 4.88
N ASP A 218 -4.00 19.91 3.78
CA ASP A 218 -4.28 20.71 2.59
C ASP A 218 -5.32 20.01 1.71
N GLY A 219 -6.59 20.07 2.15
CA GLY A 219 -7.72 19.38 1.53
C GLY A 219 -9.11 19.93 1.89
N GLU A 220 -9.24 21.16 2.39
CA GLU A 220 -10.54 21.86 2.40
C GLU A 220 -10.83 22.43 0.99
N GLY A 221 -11.24 21.55 0.08
CA GLY A 221 -11.79 21.91 -1.22
C GLY A 221 -13.32 21.95 -1.19
N ASN A 222 -13.89 23.15 -1.07
CA ASN A 222 -15.24 23.58 -1.48
C ASN A 222 -16.46 22.76 -0.99
N GLY A 223 -16.87 23.06 0.23
CA GLY A 223 -18.26 22.91 0.69
C GLY A 223 -18.73 24.22 1.33
N SER A 224 -19.67 24.89 0.68
CA SER A 224 -20.28 26.14 1.12
C SER A 224 -20.73 26.10 2.59
N ASN A 225 -20.20 26.98 3.46
CA ASN A 225 -21.02 27.85 4.31
C ASN A 225 -20.23 28.84 5.19
N ARG A 226 -20.47 30.12 4.91
CA ARG A 226 -20.71 31.24 5.84
C ARG A 226 -20.17 31.09 7.26
N SER A 227 -19.09 31.84 7.52
CA SER A 227 -18.83 32.45 8.82
C SER A 227 -18.69 33.96 8.63
N MET A 228 -19.51 34.67 9.39
CA MET A 228 -19.73 36.11 9.36
C MET A 228 -18.45 36.88 9.71
N GLN A 229 -17.83 37.54 8.73
CA GLN A 229 -16.70 38.43 9.00
C GLN A 229 -17.12 39.89 8.86
N SER A 230 -16.96 40.57 9.99
CA SER A 230 -17.30 41.94 10.31
C SER A 230 -16.90 42.95 9.23
N SER A 231 -17.86 43.80 8.88
CA SER A 231 -17.68 45.00 8.08
C SER A 231 -16.77 46.01 8.80
N LEU A 232 -15.48 45.98 8.51
CA LEU A 232 -14.53 47.06 8.80
C LEU A 232 -13.24 46.82 7.99
N GLY A 233 -13.23 47.28 6.74
CA GLY A 233 -12.06 47.14 5.86
C GLY A 233 -12.15 47.78 4.48
N LEU A 234 -13.24 48.50 4.15
CA LEU A 234 -13.38 49.27 2.92
C LEU A 234 -13.14 50.76 3.19
N LEU A 235 -11.91 51.17 3.52
CA LEU A 235 -11.58 52.59 3.60
C LEU A 235 -10.13 52.99 3.25
N MET A 236 -9.31 52.17 2.57
CA MET A 236 -7.94 52.61 2.19
C MET A 236 -7.51 52.25 0.76
N ALA A 237 -8.42 52.33 -0.21
CA ALA A 237 -8.08 52.28 -1.65
C ALA A 237 -8.46 53.56 -2.42
N GLY A 238 -8.76 54.66 -1.71
CA GLY A 238 -9.25 55.91 -2.31
C GLY A 238 -8.27 57.08 -2.33
N THR A 239 -7.07 56.98 -1.74
CA THR A 239 -6.20 58.15 -1.52
C THR A 239 -4.84 58.12 -2.22
N ILE A 240 -4.55 57.10 -3.05
CA ILE A 240 -3.27 57.05 -3.78
C ILE A 240 -3.39 57.61 -5.22
N LEU A 241 -4.61 57.81 -5.75
CA LEU A 241 -4.83 58.39 -7.08
C LEU A 241 -4.90 59.93 -7.13
N SER A 242 -4.78 60.63 -6.00
CA SER A 242 -4.72 62.11 -5.95
C SER A 242 -3.30 62.69 -5.84
N LEU A 243 -2.25 61.86 -5.81
CA LEU A 243 -0.85 62.32 -5.75
C LEU A 243 -0.12 62.36 -7.11
N LEU A 244 -0.77 61.95 -8.21
CA LEU A 244 -0.20 62.04 -9.57
C LEU A 244 -0.74 63.20 -10.42
N ALA A 245 -1.58 64.07 -9.85
CA ALA A 245 -2.18 65.21 -10.57
C ALA A 245 -1.77 66.61 -10.04
N SER A 246 -0.71 66.72 -9.22
CA SER A 246 -0.28 68.03 -8.67
C SER A 246 1.24 68.29 -8.73
N ARG A 247 1.95 67.72 -9.72
CA ARG A 247 3.33 68.13 -10.00
C ARG A 247 3.59 68.31 -11.49
N GLY A 248 2.84 69.25 -12.06
CA GLY A 248 3.14 69.91 -13.32
C GLY A 248 2.80 71.39 -13.19
N ASN A 249 3.62 72.18 -12.49
CA ASN A 249 3.76 73.62 -12.73
C ASN A 249 4.99 74.22 -12.01
N ARG A 250 6.18 74.06 -12.61
CA ARG A 250 7.28 75.04 -12.71
C ARG A 250 8.52 74.35 -13.26
#